data_AF-A0A5E4SKJ7-F1
#
_entry.id   AF-A0A5E4SKJ7-F1
#
_cell.length_a   1.000
_cell.length_b   1.000
_cell.length_c   1.000
_cell.angle_alpha   90.00
_cell.angle_beta   90.00
_cell.angle_gamma   90.00
#
_symmetry.space_group_name_H-M   'P 1'
#
loop_
_entity.id
_entity.type
_entity.pdbx_description
1 polymer ?
#
loop_
_entity_poly.entity_id
_entity_poly.type
_entity_poly.pdbx_seq_one_letter_code
_entity_poly.pdbx_strand_id
1 'polypeptide(L)'
;MADITDYTGKITSEHADKPRYAAMVRAVTQCFVDVKNALSSLPARFDLDRAVGKQLDDVGLWVGVSRHIRAPLSGVYFSFDMAGLGFDQGVWRGPFDPDTGLTTLDDETCRLLIRARIGANHWDGTLAGSKAILGQIFNTGTHVFIQDNQDMSITVGISGKIPSALFLALLSGGYIPIKPQSVRINFYIVTSVNDSPIFGFDVSNEYVAGFDVGAWATPL
;
A
#
# COMPACT_ATOMS: atom_id res chain seq x y z
N MET A 1 -12.28 -27.28 -12.93
CA MET A 1 -13.54 -26.60 -13.29
C MET A 1 -14.61 -27.67 -13.45
N ALA A 2 -15.86 -27.35 -13.14
CA ALA A 2 -16.99 -28.22 -13.46
C ALA A 2 -17.19 -28.24 -14.97
N ASP A 3 -17.48 -29.43 -15.52
CA ASP A 3 -17.70 -29.61 -16.95
C ASP A 3 -19.15 -30.03 -17.22
N ILE A 4 -19.68 -29.62 -18.37
CA ILE A 4 -21.06 -29.95 -18.75
C ILE A 4 -21.25 -31.45 -18.96
N THR A 5 -20.19 -32.15 -19.36
CA THR A 5 -20.17 -33.61 -19.56
C THR A 5 -20.35 -34.38 -18.25
N ASP A 6 -20.04 -33.79 -17.09
CA ASP A 6 -20.28 -34.40 -15.78
C ASP A 6 -21.74 -34.81 -15.58
N TYR A 7 -22.66 -34.07 -16.21
CA TYR A 7 -24.10 -34.35 -16.16
C TYR A 7 -24.65 -34.89 -17.49
N THR A 8 -24.24 -34.35 -18.64
CA THR A 8 -24.75 -34.85 -19.94
C THR A 8 -24.21 -36.23 -20.29
N GLY A 9 -23.05 -36.62 -19.75
CA GLY A 9 -22.51 -37.98 -19.89
C GLY A 9 -23.30 -39.03 -19.12
N LYS A 10 -24.23 -38.62 -18.24
CA LYS A 10 -25.14 -39.52 -17.50
C LYS A 10 -26.48 -39.72 -18.20
N ILE A 11 -26.66 -39.18 -19.41
CA ILE A 11 -27.84 -39.47 -20.24
C ILE A 11 -27.84 -40.96 -20.58
N THR A 12 -28.94 -41.65 -20.29
CA THR A 12 -29.08 -43.08 -20.56
C THR A 12 -29.07 -43.36 -22.07
N SER A 13 -28.69 -44.58 -22.45
CA SER A 13 -28.64 -45.01 -23.86
C SER A 13 -29.97 -44.82 -24.60
N GLU A 14 -31.10 -44.92 -23.90
CA GLU A 14 -32.45 -44.71 -24.45
C GLU A 14 -32.72 -43.28 -24.95
N HIS A 15 -31.99 -42.29 -24.44
CA HIS A 15 -32.15 -40.89 -24.82
C HIS A 15 -30.88 -40.26 -25.42
N ALA A 16 -29.81 -41.04 -25.56
CA ALA A 16 -28.52 -40.57 -26.06
C ALA A 16 -28.57 -40.14 -27.54
N ASP A 17 -29.43 -40.77 -28.33
CA ASP A 17 -29.64 -40.49 -29.76
C ASP A 17 -30.66 -39.37 -30.03
N LYS A 18 -31.29 -38.80 -28.98
CA LYS A 18 -32.35 -37.79 -29.11
C LYS A 18 -31.77 -36.36 -28.97
N PRO A 19 -31.52 -35.64 -30.09
CA PRO A 19 -30.77 -34.38 -30.05
C PRO A 19 -31.49 -33.25 -29.30
N ARG A 20 -32.83 -33.18 -29.40
CA ARG A 20 -33.63 -32.15 -28.69
C ARG A 20 -33.64 -32.36 -27.18
N TYR A 21 -33.64 -33.63 -26.73
CA TYR A 21 -33.56 -33.97 -25.32
C TYR A 21 -32.19 -33.59 -24.75
N ALA A 22 -31.10 -34.02 -25.41
CA ALA A 22 -29.75 -33.66 -24.99
C ALA A 22 -29.52 -32.14 -24.97
N ALA A 23 -30.07 -31.40 -25.95
CA ALA A 23 -30.01 -29.94 -25.97
C ALA A 23 -30.76 -29.29 -24.79
N MET A 24 -31.95 -29.80 -24.45
CA MET A 24 -32.71 -29.31 -23.29
C MET A 24 -31.98 -29.57 -21.98
N VAL A 25 -31.48 -30.80 -21.77
CA VAL A 25 -30.70 -31.15 -20.58
C VAL A 25 -29.47 -30.26 -20.47
N ARG A 26 -28.70 -30.09 -21.55
CA ARG A 26 -27.54 -29.19 -21.59
C ARG A 26 -27.91 -27.75 -21.24
N ALA A 27 -28.97 -27.21 -21.82
CA ALA A 27 -29.39 -25.84 -21.55
C ALA A 27 -29.74 -25.61 -20.07
N VAL A 28 -30.41 -26.57 -19.44
CA VAL A 28 -30.76 -26.51 -18.02
C VAL A 28 -29.53 -26.72 -17.13
N THR A 29 -28.63 -27.65 -17.47
CA THR A 29 -27.47 -27.95 -16.62
C THR A 29 -26.35 -26.93 -16.77
N GLN A 30 -26.26 -26.22 -17.89
CA GLN A 30 -25.22 -25.22 -18.14
C GLN A 30 -25.24 -24.10 -17.10
N CYS A 31 -26.41 -23.61 -16.70
CA CYS A 31 -26.48 -22.53 -15.70
C CYS A 31 -25.88 -22.96 -14.36
N PHE A 32 -26.04 -24.22 -13.95
CA PHE A 32 -25.43 -24.74 -12.72
C PHE A 32 -23.92 -24.92 -12.85
N VAL A 33 -23.44 -25.36 -14.02
CA VAL A 33 -22.00 -25.45 -14.31
C VAL A 33 -21.36 -24.07 -14.26
N ASP A 34 -22.00 -23.06 -14.87
CA ASP A 34 -21.53 -21.68 -14.88
C ASP A 34 -21.50 -21.10 -13.47
N VAL A 35 -22.55 -21.29 -12.67
CA VAL A 35 -22.59 -20.86 -11.26
C VAL A 35 -21.49 -21.53 -10.45
N LYS A 36 -21.30 -22.85 -10.61
CA LYS A 36 -20.24 -23.58 -9.89
C LYS A 36 -18.85 -23.07 -10.27
N ASN A 37 -18.60 -22.85 -11.55
CA ASN A 37 -17.33 -22.30 -12.03
C ASN A 37 -17.10 -20.87 -11.54
N ALA A 38 -18.14 -20.03 -11.55
CA ALA A 38 -18.08 -18.68 -10.99
C ALA A 38 -17.75 -18.71 -9.49
N LEU A 39 -18.47 -19.50 -8.69
CA LEU A 39 -18.22 -19.64 -7.25
C LEU A 39 -16.82 -20.18 -6.95
N SER A 40 -16.38 -21.21 -7.68
CA SER A 40 -15.03 -21.76 -7.51
C SER A 40 -13.92 -20.78 -7.90
N SER A 41 -14.21 -19.79 -8.76
CA SER A 41 -13.25 -18.75 -9.14
C SER A 41 -13.13 -17.64 -8.09
N LEU A 42 -14.12 -17.48 -7.21
CA LEU A 42 -14.18 -16.35 -6.26
C LEU A 42 -12.94 -16.26 -5.35
N PRO A 43 -12.45 -17.35 -4.70
CA PRO A 43 -11.30 -17.24 -3.79
C PRO A 43 -10.07 -16.61 -4.47
N ALA A 44 -9.78 -17.00 -5.71
CA ALA A 44 -8.65 -16.47 -6.46
C ALA A 44 -8.80 -14.99 -6.82
N ARG A 45 -10.02 -14.45 -6.85
CA ARG A 45 -10.29 -13.01 -7.10
C ARG A 45 -10.04 -12.14 -5.87
N PHE A 46 -10.05 -12.72 -4.66
CA PHE A 46 -9.75 -12.05 -3.40
C PHE A 46 -8.33 -12.38 -2.89
N ASP A 47 -7.55 -13.14 -3.66
CA ASP A 47 -6.13 -13.33 -3.40
C ASP A 47 -5.42 -11.97 -3.50
N LEU A 48 -4.66 -11.59 -2.47
CA LEU A 48 -4.01 -10.28 -2.40
C LEU A 48 -3.10 -10.00 -3.61
N ASP A 49 -2.49 -11.04 -4.18
CA ASP A 49 -1.54 -10.92 -5.29
C ASP A 49 -2.25 -10.68 -6.62
N ARG A 50 -3.56 -11.00 -6.70
CA ARG A 50 -4.36 -10.97 -7.92
C ARG A 50 -5.57 -10.06 -7.86
N ALA A 51 -6.02 -9.69 -6.66
CA ALA A 51 -7.17 -8.84 -6.46
C ALA A 51 -6.92 -7.45 -7.06
N VAL A 52 -7.97 -6.90 -7.67
CA VAL A 52 -7.98 -5.61 -8.35
C VAL A 52 -9.27 -4.87 -8.03
N GLY A 53 -9.25 -3.55 -8.08
CA GLY A 53 -10.43 -2.71 -7.81
C GLY A 53 -11.17 -3.11 -6.52
N LYS A 54 -12.48 -3.38 -6.65
CA LYS A 54 -13.35 -3.63 -5.50
C LYS A 54 -12.96 -4.87 -4.68
N GLN A 55 -12.49 -5.94 -5.30
CA GLN A 55 -12.04 -7.11 -4.54
C GLN A 55 -10.82 -6.77 -3.66
N LEU A 56 -9.89 -5.96 -4.16
CA LEU A 56 -8.75 -5.50 -3.38
C LEU A 56 -9.18 -4.57 -2.24
N ASP A 57 -10.16 -3.72 -2.49
CA ASP A 57 -10.73 -2.82 -1.47
C ASP A 57 -11.43 -3.59 -0.35
N ASP A 58 -12.19 -4.63 -0.70
CA ASP A 58 -12.83 -5.51 0.27
C ASP A 58 -11.78 -6.22 1.11
N VAL A 59 -10.69 -6.73 0.51
CA VAL A 59 -9.54 -7.30 1.27
C VAL A 59 -8.91 -6.26 2.19
N GLY A 60 -8.70 -5.03 1.70
CA GLY A 60 -8.16 -3.93 2.49
C GLY A 60 -9.03 -3.60 3.69
N LEU A 61 -10.36 -3.58 3.51
CA LEU A 61 -11.33 -3.34 4.58
C LEU A 61 -11.18 -4.36 5.72
N TRP A 62 -11.02 -5.65 5.41
CA TRP A 62 -10.80 -6.70 6.41
C TRP A 62 -9.51 -6.50 7.22
N VAL A 63 -8.48 -5.93 6.60
CA VAL A 63 -7.18 -5.66 7.23
C VAL A 63 -7.17 -4.32 7.99
N GLY A 64 -8.16 -3.45 7.73
CA GLY A 64 -8.27 -2.11 8.31
C GLY A 64 -7.56 -1.03 7.49
N VAL A 65 -7.49 -1.19 6.17
CA VAL A 65 -6.91 -0.23 5.21
C VAL A 65 -7.99 0.28 4.27
N SER A 66 -7.93 1.56 3.92
CA SER A 66 -8.71 2.13 2.82
C SER A 66 -7.80 2.62 1.71
N ARG A 67 -8.26 2.50 0.47
CA ARG A 67 -7.62 3.09 -0.72
C ARG A 67 -7.66 4.63 -0.71
N HIS A 68 -8.62 5.19 0.02
CA HIS A 68 -8.81 6.63 0.12
C HIS A 68 -8.04 7.13 1.33
N ILE A 69 -6.95 7.85 1.08
CA ILE A 69 -6.06 8.36 2.12
C ILE A 69 -6.08 9.89 2.13
N ARG A 70 -5.88 10.46 3.31
CA ARG A 70 -5.55 11.87 3.46
C ARG A 70 -4.06 12.05 3.27
N ALA A 71 -3.68 12.76 2.21
CA ALA A 71 -2.31 13.16 1.94
C ALA A 71 -2.20 14.69 2.01
N PRO A 72 -1.05 15.26 2.40
CA PRO A 72 -0.81 16.69 2.34
C PRO A 72 -1.09 17.24 0.94
N LEU A 73 -1.79 18.37 0.87
CA LEU A 73 -1.99 19.07 -0.39
C LEU A 73 -0.68 19.72 -0.82
N SER A 74 -0.10 19.21 -1.91
CA SER A 74 1.02 19.86 -2.57
C SER A 74 0.55 20.47 -3.89
N GLY A 75 1.02 21.68 -4.17
CA GLY A 75 0.74 22.35 -5.44
C GLY A 75 -0.70 22.88 -5.61
N VAL A 76 -1.41 23.16 -4.51
CA VAL A 76 -2.78 23.71 -4.55
C VAL A 76 -2.81 25.20 -4.22
N TYR A 77 -2.06 25.60 -3.20
CA TYR A 77 -1.99 26.98 -2.73
C TYR A 77 -0.81 27.72 -3.34
N PHE A 78 -0.87 29.05 -3.27
CA PHE A 78 0.22 29.93 -3.68
C PHE A 78 1.56 29.45 -3.12
N SER A 79 2.54 29.32 -4.01
CA SER A 79 3.91 28.96 -3.65
C SER A 79 4.89 29.77 -4.48
N PHE A 80 5.93 30.26 -3.83
CA PHE A 80 7.08 30.80 -4.54
C PHE A 80 7.73 29.69 -5.37
N ASP A 81 8.23 30.07 -6.55
CA ASP A 81 9.02 29.23 -7.45
C ASP A 81 8.35 27.92 -7.92
N MET A 82 7.02 27.83 -7.84
CA MET A 82 6.25 26.72 -8.41
C MET A 82 5.43 27.18 -9.61
N ALA A 83 5.70 26.57 -10.77
CA ALA A 83 4.99 26.88 -12.01
C ALA A 83 3.47 26.70 -11.84
N GLY A 84 2.69 27.71 -12.20
CA GLY A 84 1.22 27.68 -12.09
C GLY A 84 0.64 28.13 -10.74
N LEU A 85 1.47 28.41 -9.73
CA LEU A 85 1.03 28.80 -8.38
C LEU A 85 1.70 30.08 -7.87
N GLY A 86 2.39 30.80 -8.75
CA GLY A 86 3.04 32.06 -8.42
C GLY A 86 2.07 33.24 -8.36
N PHE A 87 2.63 34.45 -8.43
CA PHE A 87 1.84 35.69 -8.43
C PHE A 87 0.78 35.67 -9.54
N ASP A 88 -0.41 36.16 -9.19
CA ASP A 88 -1.58 36.24 -10.07
C ASP A 88 -2.06 34.91 -10.67
N GLN A 89 -1.55 33.77 -10.14
CA GLN A 89 -1.90 32.42 -10.57
C GLN A 89 -2.37 31.55 -9.40
N GLY A 90 -1.65 31.60 -8.27
CA GLY A 90 -1.93 30.79 -7.08
C GLY A 90 -3.04 31.36 -6.20
N VAL A 91 -3.79 30.47 -5.55
CA VAL A 91 -4.79 30.85 -4.54
C VAL A 91 -4.11 30.95 -3.18
N TRP A 92 -4.27 32.10 -2.51
CA TRP A 92 -3.79 32.28 -1.15
C TRP A 92 -4.51 31.35 -0.19
N ARG A 93 -3.75 30.65 0.65
CA ARG A 93 -4.30 29.78 1.67
C ARG A 93 -4.95 30.61 2.79
N GLY A 94 -6.23 30.38 3.03
CA GLY A 94 -6.99 30.96 4.13
C GLY A 94 -6.83 30.22 5.46
N PRO A 95 -7.26 30.80 6.59
CA PRO A 95 -7.12 30.20 7.93
C PRO A 95 -7.86 28.88 8.14
N PHE A 96 -8.89 28.59 7.33
CA PHE A 96 -9.73 27.38 7.45
C PHE A 96 -9.57 26.43 6.26
N ASP A 97 -8.61 26.71 5.38
CA ASP A 97 -8.35 25.90 4.22
C ASP A 97 -7.59 24.62 4.61
N PRO A 98 -7.99 23.45 4.08
CA PRO A 98 -7.46 22.17 4.50
C PRO A 98 -5.97 22.01 4.14
N ASP A 99 -5.18 21.47 5.07
CA ASP A 99 -3.77 21.08 4.80
C ASP A 99 -3.66 19.74 4.02
N THR A 100 -4.73 18.95 4.02
CA THR A 100 -4.75 17.59 3.46
C THR A 100 -5.93 17.39 2.52
N GLY A 101 -5.69 16.67 1.43
CA GLY A 101 -6.71 16.25 0.46
C GLY A 101 -6.94 14.75 0.52
N LEU A 102 -8.12 14.32 0.06
CA LEU A 102 -8.39 12.91 -0.16
C LEU A 102 -7.77 12.50 -1.50
N THR A 103 -6.88 11.51 -1.47
CA THR A 103 -6.31 10.90 -2.67
C THR A 103 -6.65 9.42 -2.71
N THR A 104 -6.80 8.88 -3.92
CA THR A 104 -7.12 7.47 -4.15
C THR A 104 -5.88 6.76 -4.66
N LEU A 105 -5.50 5.67 -4.01
CA LEU A 105 -4.38 4.84 -4.41
C LEU A 105 -4.73 3.98 -5.64
N ASP A 106 -3.75 3.75 -6.50
CA ASP A 106 -3.81 2.71 -7.52
C ASP A 106 -3.72 1.30 -6.89
N ASP A 107 -4.05 0.26 -7.66
CA ASP A 107 -4.09 -1.12 -7.15
C ASP A 107 -2.71 -1.62 -6.68
N GLU A 108 -1.61 -1.15 -7.28
CA GLU A 108 -0.26 -1.58 -6.89
C GLU A 108 0.12 -0.98 -5.53
N THR A 109 -0.03 0.33 -5.37
CA THR A 109 0.24 1.03 -4.11
C THR A 109 -0.70 0.55 -3.00
N CYS A 110 -1.99 0.35 -3.30
CA CYS A 110 -2.97 -0.16 -2.34
C CYS A 110 -2.59 -1.57 -1.85
N ARG A 111 -2.19 -2.47 -2.76
CA ARG A 111 -1.74 -3.83 -2.40
C ARG A 111 -0.53 -3.80 -1.48
N LEU A 112 0.44 -2.94 -1.77
CA LEU A 112 1.63 -2.78 -0.95
C LEU A 112 1.30 -2.23 0.45
N LEU A 113 0.36 -1.28 0.53
CA LEU A 113 -0.15 -0.78 1.82
C LEU A 113 -0.90 -1.87 2.61
N ILE A 114 -1.70 -2.71 1.94
CA ILE A 114 -2.39 -3.84 2.59
C ILE A 114 -1.36 -4.84 3.14
N ARG A 115 -0.32 -5.20 2.38
CA ARG A 115 0.77 -6.07 2.86
C ARG A 115 1.45 -5.48 4.09
N ALA A 116 1.78 -4.19 4.03
CA ALA A 116 2.38 -3.47 5.15
C ALA A 116 1.49 -3.53 6.40
N ARG A 117 0.19 -3.34 6.24
CA ARG A 117 -0.77 -3.40 7.34
C ARG A 117 -0.90 -4.80 7.92
N ILE A 118 -0.92 -5.84 7.08
CA ILE A 118 -0.89 -7.24 7.54
C ILE A 118 0.37 -7.48 8.39
N GLY A 119 1.53 -7.05 7.90
CA GLY A 119 2.79 -7.13 8.64
C GLY A 119 2.73 -6.40 9.98
N ALA A 120 2.22 -5.18 9.98
CA ALA A 120 2.08 -4.38 11.20
C ALA A 120 1.06 -4.95 12.19
N ASN A 121 -0.02 -5.58 11.72
CA ASN A 121 -0.99 -6.25 12.58
C ASN A 121 -0.41 -7.50 13.27
N HIS A 122 0.59 -8.15 12.67
CA HIS A 122 1.31 -9.28 13.27
C HIS A 122 2.60 -8.88 14.01
N TRP A 123 2.88 -7.60 14.09
CA TRP A 123 4.12 -7.10 14.68
C TRP A 123 4.10 -7.17 16.21
N ASP A 124 5.24 -7.55 16.77
CA ASP A 124 5.45 -7.78 18.21
C ASP A 124 6.02 -6.58 18.97
N GLY A 125 6.23 -5.45 18.28
CA GLY A 125 6.81 -4.23 18.88
C GLY A 125 8.35 -4.13 18.76
N THR A 126 9.02 -5.13 18.18
CA THR A 126 10.49 -5.14 18.07
C THR A 126 11.01 -4.31 16.89
N LEU A 127 12.20 -3.73 17.03
CA LEU A 127 12.87 -2.98 15.95
C LEU A 127 13.21 -3.86 14.74
N ALA A 128 13.57 -5.13 14.97
CA ALA A 128 13.85 -6.08 13.91
C ALA A 128 12.60 -6.37 13.07
N GLY A 129 11.45 -6.59 13.74
CA GLY A 129 10.17 -6.79 13.07
C GLY A 129 9.73 -5.57 12.25
N SER A 130 9.87 -4.36 12.80
CA SER A 130 9.51 -3.14 12.08
C SER A 130 10.37 -2.91 10.85
N LYS A 131 11.68 -3.22 10.92
CA LYS A 131 12.59 -3.13 9.77
C LYS A 131 12.17 -4.08 8.64
N ALA A 132 11.78 -5.31 8.97
CA ALA A 132 11.32 -6.27 7.97
C ALA A 132 10.04 -5.81 7.27
N ILE A 133 9.10 -5.21 7.99
CA ILE A 133 7.85 -4.66 7.44
C ILE A 133 8.14 -3.46 6.54
N LEU A 134 8.95 -2.50 7.01
CA LEU A 134 9.32 -1.32 6.24
C LEU A 134 10.11 -1.67 4.97
N GLY A 135 10.99 -2.65 5.02
CA GLY A 135 11.76 -3.11 3.87
C GLY A 135 10.90 -3.73 2.75
N GLN A 136 9.68 -4.18 3.04
CA GLN A 136 8.75 -4.64 2.00
C GLN A 136 8.14 -3.48 1.18
N ILE A 137 8.06 -2.30 1.80
CA ILE A 137 7.44 -1.09 1.25
C ILE A 137 8.50 -0.27 0.52
N PHE A 138 9.66 -0.14 1.15
CA PHE A 138 10.77 0.70 0.74
C PHE A 138 11.95 -0.20 0.36
N ASN A 139 11.95 -0.75 -0.86
CA ASN A 139 12.97 -1.69 -1.34
C ASN A 139 13.81 -1.17 -2.53
N THR A 140 13.46 -0.03 -3.11
CA THR A 140 14.11 0.54 -4.31
C THR A 140 15.20 1.55 -3.96
N GLY A 141 16.09 1.20 -3.03
CA GLY A 141 17.19 2.06 -2.56
C GLY A 141 16.79 3.11 -1.53
N THR A 142 15.52 3.13 -1.11
CA THR A 142 15.09 3.86 0.09
C THR A 142 15.36 2.99 1.31
N HIS A 143 16.05 3.53 2.30
CA HIS A 143 16.38 2.82 3.52
C HIS A 143 15.69 3.51 4.70
N VAL A 144 14.70 2.84 5.30
CA VAL A 144 14.01 3.35 6.50
C VAL A 144 14.56 2.66 7.74
N PHE A 145 14.91 3.44 8.75
CA PHE A 145 15.39 2.96 10.04
C PHE A 145 14.69 3.67 11.19
N ILE A 146 14.68 3.02 12.34
CA ILE A 146 14.12 3.55 13.58
C ILE A 146 15.24 3.61 14.61
N GLN A 147 15.45 4.79 15.17
CA GLN A 147 16.36 5.02 16.28
C GLN A 147 15.55 5.14 17.57
N ASP A 148 15.87 4.28 18.55
CA ASP A 148 15.38 4.41 19.91
C ASP A 148 16.22 5.45 20.66
N ASN A 149 15.57 6.47 21.19
CA ASN A 149 16.21 7.55 21.93
C ASN A 149 16.37 7.22 23.43
N GLN A 150 15.91 6.03 23.87
CA GLN A 150 15.96 5.54 25.25
C GLN A 150 15.20 6.39 26.28
N ASP A 151 14.31 7.27 25.82
CA ASP A 151 13.51 8.18 26.64
C ASP A 151 11.99 8.01 26.40
N MET A 152 11.58 6.79 26.04
CA MET A 152 10.23 6.48 25.52
C MET A 152 9.89 7.27 24.24
N SER A 153 10.90 7.60 23.42
CA SER A 153 10.68 8.14 22.08
C SER A 153 11.54 7.45 21.03
N ILE A 154 11.02 7.48 19.80
CA ILE A 154 11.73 7.01 18.62
C ILE A 154 11.83 8.13 17.58
N THR A 155 12.85 8.04 16.76
CA THR A 155 13.04 8.85 15.56
C THR A 155 13.01 7.92 14.35
N VAL A 156 12.22 8.25 13.34
CA VAL A 156 12.15 7.47 12.10
C VAL A 156 12.94 8.21 11.04
N GLY A 157 14.00 7.57 10.53
CA GLY A 157 14.89 8.14 9.52
C GLY A 157 14.73 7.46 8.17
N ILE A 158 14.84 8.24 7.10
CA ILE A 158 14.80 7.78 5.71
C ILE A 158 16.05 8.28 4.99
N SER A 159 16.86 7.34 4.50
CA SER A 159 18.08 7.62 3.74
C SER A 159 18.08 6.96 2.36
N GLY A 160 19.10 7.28 1.56
CA GLY A 160 19.22 6.80 0.19
C GLY A 160 18.24 7.53 -0.72
N LYS A 161 17.45 6.79 -1.49
CA LYS A 161 16.47 7.36 -2.41
C LYS A 161 15.30 7.98 -1.65
N ILE A 162 14.99 9.25 -1.93
CA ILE A 162 13.87 9.97 -1.33
C ILE A 162 12.56 9.42 -1.92
N PRO A 163 11.63 8.89 -1.09
CA PRO A 163 10.34 8.40 -1.56
C PRO A 163 9.47 9.52 -2.15
N SER A 164 8.45 9.13 -2.92
CA SER A 164 7.43 10.08 -3.35
C SER A 164 6.68 10.67 -2.14
N ALA A 165 6.13 11.87 -2.30
CA ALA A 165 5.35 12.54 -1.25
C ALA A 165 4.19 11.68 -0.73
N LEU A 166 3.62 10.82 -1.60
CA LEU A 166 2.58 9.87 -1.23
C LEU A 166 3.07 8.85 -0.20
N PHE A 167 4.25 8.26 -0.42
CA PHE A 167 4.83 7.29 0.50
C PHE A 167 5.28 7.93 1.82
N LEU A 168 5.81 9.16 1.75
CA LEU A 168 6.12 9.95 2.95
C LEU A 168 4.85 10.22 3.77
N ALA A 169 3.75 10.59 3.11
CA ALA A 169 2.45 10.79 3.74
C ALA A 169 1.85 9.49 4.31
N LEU A 170 2.05 8.35 3.66
CA LEU A 170 1.63 7.05 4.19
C LEU A 170 2.34 6.70 5.49
N LEU A 171 3.65 7.01 5.57
CA LEU A 171 4.46 6.77 6.74
C LEU A 171 4.15 7.74 7.89
N SER A 172 4.14 9.05 7.60
CA SER A 172 3.91 10.09 8.62
C SER A 172 2.43 10.17 9.05
N GLY A 173 1.50 9.86 8.14
CA GLY A 173 0.06 9.82 8.41
C GLY A 173 -0.40 8.61 9.23
N GLY A 174 0.51 7.69 9.58
CA GLY A 174 0.21 6.56 10.46
C GLY A 174 -0.63 5.45 9.80
N TYR A 175 -0.65 5.38 8.46
CA TYR A 175 -1.35 4.30 7.74
C TYR A 175 -0.67 2.94 7.94
N ILE A 176 0.63 2.96 8.24
CA ILE A 176 1.43 1.79 8.64
C ILE A 176 1.68 1.89 10.15
N PRO A 177 0.95 1.14 11.01
CA PRO A 177 0.93 1.35 12.46
C PRO A 177 2.13 0.68 13.16
N ILE A 178 3.35 1.06 12.78
CA ILE A 178 4.61 0.57 13.36
C ILE A 178 5.11 1.46 14.50
N LYS A 179 4.21 1.75 15.44
CA LYS A 179 4.49 2.56 16.62
C LYS A 179 4.08 1.78 17.86
N PRO A 180 5.00 1.43 18.77
CA PRO A 180 4.63 0.77 20.00
C PRO A 180 3.70 1.66 20.84
N GLN A 181 2.81 1.05 21.61
CA GLN A 181 1.95 1.79 22.52
C GLN A 181 2.80 2.58 23.53
N SER A 182 2.39 3.82 23.80
CA SER A 182 3.05 4.76 24.74
C SER A 182 4.42 5.31 24.33
N VAL A 183 5.01 4.88 23.20
CA VAL A 183 6.25 5.44 22.67
C VAL A 183 5.93 6.62 21.75
N ARG A 184 6.55 7.78 21.96
CA ARG A 184 6.33 8.96 21.08
C ARG A 184 7.24 8.89 19.84
N ILE A 185 6.74 9.36 18.70
CA ILE A 185 7.60 9.63 17.54
C ILE A 185 7.97 11.11 17.62
N ASN A 186 9.26 11.41 17.77
CA ASN A 186 9.72 12.80 17.83
C ASN A 186 9.74 13.43 16.45
N PHE A 187 10.37 12.74 15.51
CA PHE A 187 10.59 13.24 14.17
C PHE A 187 10.51 12.11 13.16
N TYR A 188 9.95 12.45 12.00
CA TYR A 188 10.25 11.76 10.75
C TYR A 188 11.28 12.62 10.02
N ILE A 189 12.44 12.07 9.74
CA ILE A 189 13.53 12.78 9.08
C ILE A 189 13.88 12.09 7.76
N VAL A 190 14.18 12.89 6.74
CA VAL A 190 14.54 12.42 5.41
C VAL A 190 15.85 13.06 4.99
N THR A 191 16.70 12.33 4.29
CA THR A 191 17.87 12.92 3.63
C THR A 191 17.47 14.09 2.72
N SER A 192 18.21 15.19 2.80
CA SER A 192 18.03 16.37 1.93
C SER A 192 18.52 16.17 0.51
N VAL A 193 19.41 15.19 0.30
CA VAL A 193 19.98 14.87 -1.01
C VAL A 193 19.57 13.45 -1.40
N ASN A 194 19.02 13.33 -2.60
CA ASN A 194 18.60 12.04 -3.13
C ASN A 194 19.79 11.07 -3.27
N ASP A 195 19.52 9.79 -3.04
CA ASP A 195 20.51 8.70 -3.10
C ASP A 195 21.69 8.87 -2.13
N SER A 196 21.48 9.59 -1.01
CA SER A 196 22.53 9.87 -0.02
C SER A 196 22.16 9.37 1.39
N PRO A 197 23.13 8.87 2.19
CA PRO A 197 22.93 8.60 3.61
C PRO A 197 22.72 9.90 4.39
N ILE A 198 22.10 9.80 5.57
CA ILE A 198 21.95 10.94 6.48
C ILE A 198 23.30 11.28 7.12
N PHE A 199 23.58 12.57 7.30
CA PHE A 199 24.77 13.03 8.00
C PHE A 199 24.75 12.62 9.47
N GLY A 200 25.85 12.04 9.95
CA GLY A 200 26.06 11.74 11.35
C GLY A 200 27.51 11.44 11.68
N PHE A 201 27.80 11.32 12.97
CA PHE A 201 29.16 11.06 13.46
C PHE A 201 29.34 9.59 13.85
N ASP A 202 30.58 9.10 13.73
CA ASP A 202 31.03 7.78 14.21
C ASP A 202 30.26 6.56 13.68
N VAL A 203 29.48 6.73 12.61
CA VAL A 203 28.76 5.68 11.89
C VAL A 203 28.98 5.86 10.40
N SER A 204 29.27 4.77 9.70
CA SER A 204 29.47 4.76 8.25
C SER A 204 28.78 3.54 7.63
N ASN A 205 27.55 3.71 7.17
CA ASN A 205 26.74 2.70 6.51
C ASN A 205 25.72 3.35 5.53
N GLU A 206 24.79 2.54 4.99
CA GLU A 206 23.73 2.99 4.07
C GLU A 206 22.71 3.97 4.69
N TYR A 207 22.65 4.03 6.03
CA TYR A 207 21.75 4.92 6.76
C TYR A 207 22.40 6.24 7.11
N VAL A 208 23.65 6.19 7.61
CA VAL A 208 24.36 7.33 8.18
C VAL A 208 25.82 7.35 7.71
N ALA A 209 26.30 8.52 7.29
CA ALA A 209 27.70 8.76 6.94
C ALA A 209 28.19 10.13 7.42
N GLY A 210 29.52 10.27 7.53
CA GLY A 210 30.18 11.50 7.98
C GLY A 210 30.28 12.59 6.92
N PHE A 211 31.22 13.51 7.13
CA PHE A 211 31.48 14.63 6.22
C PHE A 211 31.73 14.18 4.77
N ASP A 212 31.37 15.06 3.84
CA ASP A 212 31.51 14.91 2.39
C ASP A 212 30.69 13.77 1.75
N VAL A 213 30.08 12.89 2.54
CA VAL A 213 29.25 11.76 2.07
C VAL A 213 27.81 11.87 2.58
N GLY A 214 27.63 12.16 3.87
CA GLY A 214 26.31 12.29 4.48
C GLY A 214 25.65 13.62 4.16
N ALA A 215 24.35 13.58 3.86
CA ALA A 215 23.52 14.75 3.63
C ALA A 215 22.71 15.11 4.88
N TRP A 216 22.48 16.41 5.11
CA TRP A 216 21.65 16.86 6.24
C TRP A 216 20.26 16.24 6.19
N ALA A 217 19.70 15.92 7.35
CA ALA A 217 18.32 15.44 7.43
C ALA A 217 17.36 16.62 7.56
N THR A 218 16.23 16.56 6.86
CA THR A 218 15.13 17.51 6.97
C THR A 218 13.91 16.83 7.63
N PRO A 219 13.22 17.52 8.55
CA PRO A 219 11.97 17.01 9.10
C PRO A 219 10.87 17.03 8.03
N LEU A 220 9.96 16.05 8.09
CA LEU A 220 8.69 16.05 7.34
C LEU A 220 7.65 16.98 7.95
#